data_AF-A0A7C3TWF6-F1
#
_entry.id   AF-A0A7C3TWF6-F1
#
_cell.length_a   1.000
_cell.length_b   1.000
_cell.length_c   1.000
_cell.angle_alpha   90.00
_cell.angle_beta   90.00
_cell.angle_gamma   90.00
#
_symmetry.space_group_name_H-M   'P 1'
#
loop_
_entity.id
_entity.type
_entity.pdbx_description
1 polymer ?
#
loop_
_entity_poly.entity_id
_entity_poly.type
_entity_poly.pdbx_seq_one_letter_code
_entity_poly.pdbx_strand_id
1 'polypeptide(L)'
;PPETWDEFLEVCRRFKKAGIPPVVASGWEVNIWFENILARVTGPKFYNRLMAGEESWTDSKVIEAYEILRELVKEFFYPSPFSYSFRESWAALNNRMAGMQLQGDWVNGMWRRGYRYQPGRDFDYFLVPPLSGKGSAVMVTGGNVWAVPTGAPHIEEAKTFLRFAGSLEAQNLLASEGVGIMARTDVPNSSYDPISQKLMADLKRNPSVLQMDALLPSSVASVENLQQMQVVLMPRLSRANIKRLASEIQAAVEKTKRKGG
;
A
#
# COMPACT_ATOMS: atom_id res chain seq x y z
N PRO A 1 -3.48 -19.32 -4.53
CA PRO A 1 -3.57 -18.04 -3.79
C PRO A 1 -5.02 -17.84 -3.34
N PRO A 2 -5.28 -17.18 -2.21
CA PRO A 2 -6.66 -16.96 -1.77
C PRO A 2 -7.39 -15.96 -2.68
N GLU A 3 -8.63 -16.26 -3.03
CA GLU A 3 -9.49 -15.40 -3.87
C GLU A 3 -10.57 -14.67 -3.04
N THR A 4 -10.80 -15.14 -1.81
CA THR A 4 -11.71 -14.51 -0.85
C THR A 4 -11.00 -14.19 0.46
N TRP A 5 -11.58 -13.28 1.24
CA TRP A 5 -11.04 -12.95 2.56
C TRP A 5 -11.02 -14.16 3.51
N ASP A 6 -12.05 -15.00 3.47
CA ASP A 6 -12.10 -16.21 4.29
C ASP A 6 -11.01 -17.21 3.92
N GLU A 7 -10.72 -17.38 2.63
CA GLU A 7 -9.58 -18.17 2.17
C GLU A 7 -8.24 -17.56 2.60
N PHE A 8 -8.11 -16.23 2.55
CA PHE A 8 -6.92 -15.55 3.04
C PHE A 8 -6.71 -15.78 4.53
N LEU A 9 -7.76 -15.64 5.34
CA LEU A 9 -7.72 -15.94 6.76
C LEU A 9 -7.41 -17.42 7.01
N GLU A 10 -7.90 -18.34 6.18
CA GLU A 10 -7.56 -19.76 6.30
C GLU A 10 -6.09 -20.04 5.99
N VAL A 11 -5.53 -19.42 4.94
CA VAL A 11 -4.08 -19.46 4.67
C VAL A 11 -3.31 -18.93 5.88
N CYS A 12 -3.74 -17.82 6.47
CA CYS A 12 -3.12 -17.27 7.68
C CYS A 12 -3.20 -18.23 8.87
N ARG A 13 -4.34 -18.88 9.11
CA ARG A 13 -4.47 -19.89 10.17
C ARG A 13 -3.53 -21.07 9.95
N ARG A 14 -3.33 -21.51 8.70
CA ARG A 14 -2.40 -22.61 8.36
C ARG A 14 -0.95 -22.24 8.65
N PHE A 15 -0.50 -21.05 8.27
CA PHE A 15 0.83 -20.54 8.64
C PHE A 15 1.01 -20.48 10.16
N LYS A 16 0.02 -19.91 10.87
CA LYS A 16 0.04 -19.81 12.34
C LYS A 16 0.12 -21.19 13.01
N LYS A 17 -0.65 -22.18 12.52
CA LYS A 17 -0.61 -23.58 13.01
C LYS A 17 0.76 -24.23 12.77
N ALA A 18 1.48 -23.82 11.74
CA ALA A 18 2.83 -24.26 11.45
C ALA A 18 3.91 -23.48 12.23
N GLY A 19 3.53 -22.55 13.12
CA GLY A 19 4.47 -21.72 13.88
C GLY A 19 5.11 -20.59 13.08
N ILE A 20 4.59 -20.26 11.90
CA ILE A 20 5.10 -19.20 11.03
C ILE A 20 4.12 -18.01 11.09
N PRO A 21 4.57 -16.81 11.49
CA PRO A 21 3.78 -15.58 11.35
C PRO A 21 3.29 -15.41 9.90
N PRO A 22 1.96 -15.33 9.67
CA PRO A 22 1.44 -15.26 8.31
C PRO A 22 1.87 -14.04 7.51
N VAL A 23 1.84 -12.86 8.14
CA VAL A 23 2.12 -11.57 7.49
C VAL A 23 3.29 -10.89 8.18
N VAL A 24 4.23 -10.33 7.42
CA VAL A 24 5.24 -9.40 7.94
C VAL A 24 5.00 -8.01 7.32
N ALA A 25 5.17 -6.96 8.13
CA ALA A 25 5.01 -5.57 7.72
C ALA A 25 5.78 -4.67 8.69
N SER A 26 6.59 -3.74 8.18
CA SER A 26 7.18 -2.65 8.96
C SER A 26 6.16 -1.53 9.19
N GLY A 27 6.50 -0.54 10.03
CA GLY A 27 5.55 0.47 10.50
C GLY A 27 4.78 1.20 9.39
N TRP A 28 5.45 1.61 8.31
CA TRP A 28 4.78 2.26 7.18
C TRP A 28 4.02 1.26 6.29
N GLU A 29 4.38 -0.02 6.29
CA GLU A 29 3.66 -1.08 5.57
C GLU A 29 2.33 -1.43 6.26
N VAL A 30 2.20 -1.14 7.56
CA VAL A 30 0.91 -1.20 8.26
C VAL A 30 -0.07 -0.20 7.63
N ASN A 31 0.41 0.96 7.18
CA ASN A 31 -0.43 1.93 6.47
C ASN A 31 -0.89 1.40 5.10
N ILE A 32 -0.02 0.68 4.37
CA ILE A 32 -0.41 0.00 3.12
C ILE A 32 -1.53 -1.02 3.36
N TRP A 33 -1.47 -1.76 4.48
CA TRP A 33 -2.56 -2.66 4.86
C TRP A 33 -3.85 -1.90 5.16
N PHE A 34 -3.76 -0.79 5.91
CA PHE A 34 -4.94 0.02 6.22
C PHE A 34 -5.62 0.57 4.98
N GLU A 35 -4.89 1.20 4.06
CA GLU A 35 -5.47 1.75 2.83
C GLU A 35 -6.10 0.65 1.96
N ASN A 36 -5.48 -0.53 1.89
CA ASN A 36 -6.03 -1.67 1.15
C ASN A 36 -7.33 -2.19 1.77
N ILE A 37 -7.41 -2.25 3.10
CA ILE A 37 -8.63 -2.63 3.82
C ILE A 37 -9.69 -1.54 3.62
N LEU A 38 -9.34 -0.27 3.84
CA LEU A 38 -10.24 0.87 3.72
C LEU A 38 -10.85 0.95 2.31
N ALA A 39 -10.05 0.82 1.26
CA ALA A 39 -10.52 0.82 -0.13
C ALA A 39 -11.51 -0.33 -0.41
N ARG A 40 -11.32 -1.50 0.22
CA ARG A 40 -12.21 -2.66 0.09
C ARG A 40 -13.50 -2.53 0.88
N VAL A 41 -13.45 -1.96 2.09
CA VAL A 41 -14.64 -1.71 2.92
C VAL A 41 -15.52 -0.63 2.28
N THR A 42 -14.90 0.41 1.73
CA THR A 42 -15.61 1.62 1.32
C THR A 42 -15.92 1.68 -0.18
N GLY A 43 -15.10 1.02 -1.00
CA GLY A 43 -15.11 1.14 -2.45
C GLY A 43 -14.50 2.47 -2.95
N PRO A 44 -14.14 2.55 -4.25
CA PRO A 44 -13.37 3.68 -4.78
C PRO A 44 -14.02 5.05 -4.61
N LYS A 45 -15.35 5.12 -4.76
CA LYS A 45 -16.09 6.39 -4.68
C LYS A 45 -16.03 6.99 -3.28
N PHE A 46 -16.32 6.21 -2.24
CA PHE A 46 -16.27 6.69 -0.87
C PHE A 46 -14.83 6.99 -0.47
N TYR A 47 -13.89 6.10 -0.80
CA TYR A 47 -12.47 6.32 -0.54
C TYR A 47 -11.99 7.68 -1.08
N ASN A 48 -12.23 7.98 -2.37
CA ASN A 48 -11.81 9.24 -2.97
C ASN A 48 -12.47 10.45 -2.31
N ARG A 49 -13.75 10.36 -1.95
CA ARG A 49 -14.47 11.44 -1.25
C ARG A 49 -13.98 11.64 0.19
N LEU A 50 -13.59 10.58 0.89
CA LEU A 50 -12.93 10.66 2.19
C LEU A 50 -11.59 11.39 2.09
N MET A 51 -10.77 11.06 1.09
CA MET A 51 -9.50 11.73 0.85
C MET A 51 -9.67 13.22 0.50
N ALA A 52 -10.74 13.58 -0.23
CA ALA A 52 -11.14 14.96 -0.48
C ALA A 52 -11.78 15.67 0.75
N GLY A 53 -11.94 14.95 1.86
CA GLY A 53 -12.58 15.41 3.09
C GLY A 53 -14.09 15.66 2.96
N GLU A 54 -14.74 15.09 1.95
CA GLU A 54 -16.19 15.14 1.75
C GLU A 54 -16.93 14.03 2.51
N GLU A 55 -16.23 13.00 2.94
CA GLU A 55 -16.71 11.99 3.88
C GLU A 55 -15.97 12.11 5.22
N SER A 56 -16.53 11.49 6.25
CA SER A 56 -16.04 11.62 7.63
C SER A 56 -15.13 10.45 8.02
N TRP A 57 -14.01 10.77 8.68
CA TRP A 57 -13.15 9.76 9.30
C TRP A 57 -13.84 9.01 10.45
N THR A 58 -14.93 9.55 10.98
CA THR A 58 -15.74 8.90 12.03
C THR A 58 -16.91 8.07 11.48
N ASP A 59 -17.01 7.94 10.14
CA ASP A 59 -17.99 7.06 9.47
C ASP A 59 -17.77 5.60 9.91
N SER A 60 -18.87 4.85 10.04
CA SER A 60 -18.82 3.46 10.52
C SER A 60 -17.94 2.55 9.66
N LYS A 61 -17.81 2.81 8.35
CA LYS A 61 -16.95 2.06 7.43
C LYS A 61 -15.47 2.29 7.69
N VAL A 62 -15.09 3.52 8.06
CA VAL A 62 -13.70 3.84 8.43
C VAL A 62 -13.36 3.15 9.75
N ILE A 63 -14.28 3.19 10.72
CA ILE A 63 -14.10 2.50 12.00
C ILE A 63 -13.99 0.98 11.80
N GLU A 64 -14.82 0.41 10.92
CA GLU A 64 -14.73 -1.01 10.55
C GLU A 64 -13.38 -1.37 9.92
N ALA A 65 -12.84 -0.53 9.03
CA ALA A 65 -11.51 -0.75 8.46
C ALA A 65 -10.40 -0.79 9.53
N TYR A 66 -10.48 0.11 10.52
CA TYR A 66 -9.56 0.10 11.68
C TYR A 66 -9.71 -1.16 12.55
N GLU A 67 -10.94 -1.62 12.78
CA GLU A 67 -11.19 -2.87 13.51
C GLU A 67 -10.62 -4.08 12.77
N ILE A 68 -10.82 -4.19 11.46
CA ILE A 68 -10.26 -5.25 10.63
C ILE A 68 -8.73 -5.24 10.67
N LEU A 69 -8.10 -4.07 10.49
CA LEU A 69 -6.65 -3.93 10.57
C LEU A 69 -6.14 -4.39 11.94
N ARG A 70 -6.77 -3.94 13.03
CA ARG A 70 -6.36 -4.28 14.39
C ARG A 70 -6.44 -5.79 14.64
N GLU A 71 -7.53 -6.45 14.26
CA GLU A 71 -7.64 -7.91 14.43
C GLU A 71 -6.62 -8.65 13.55
N LEU A 72 -6.38 -8.17 12.32
CA LEU A 72 -5.37 -8.76 11.43
C LEU A 72 -3.96 -8.68 12.04
N VAL A 73 -3.57 -7.51 12.56
CA VAL A 73 -2.26 -7.33 13.21
C VAL A 73 -2.14 -8.17 14.46
N LYS A 74 -3.16 -8.14 15.32
CA LYS A 74 -3.18 -8.91 16.57
C LYS A 74 -3.05 -10.42 16.34
N GLU A 75 -3.74 -10.96 15.33
CA GLU A 75 -3.84 -12.41 15.15
C GLU A 75 -2.80 -13.00 14.22
N PHE A 76 -2.31 -12.25 13.24
CA PHE A 76 -1.59 -12.80 12.09
C PHE A 76 -0.31 -12.06 11.68
N PHE A 77 0.04 -10.94 12.32
CA PHE A 77 1.30 -10.25 11.97
C PHE A 77 2.49 -10.82 12.74
N TYR A 78 3.65 -10.70 12.10
CA TYR A 78 4.94 -10.79 12.75
C TYR A 78 5.01 -9.73 13.88
N PRO A 79 5.41 -10.10 15.10
CA PRO A 79 5.31 -9.22 16.26
C PRO A 79 6.00 -7.87 16.08
N SER A 80 5.43 -6.84 16.69
CA SER A 80 6.02 -5.50 16.80
C SER A 80 6.39 -4.84 15.44
N PRO A 81 5.41 -4.65 14.53
CA PRO A 81 5.66 -4.12 13.18
C PRO A 81 6.32 -2.73 13.16
N PHE A 82 6.20 -1.94 14.24
CA PHE A 82 6.83 -0.62 14.36
C PHE A 82 8.27 -0.65 14.87
N SER A 83 8.84 -1.83 15.11
CA SER A 83 10.18 -1.99 15.73
C SER A 83 11.29 -2.31 14.73
N TYR A 84 10.95 -2.49 13.45
CA TYR A 84 11.90 -2.85 12.42
C TYR A 84 11.63 -2.10 11.12
N SER A 85 12.68 -1.98 10.32
CA SER A 85 12.68 -1.38 8.99
C SER A 85 12.06 -2.31 7.94
N PHE A 86 11.71 -1.74 6.79
CA PHE A 86 11.32 -2.51 5.61
C PHE A 86 12.40 -3.51 5.17
N ARG A 87 13.68 -3.18 5.30
CA ARG A 87 14.75 -4.10 4.92
C ARG A 87 14.78 -5.34 5.82
N GLU A 88 14.47 -5.17 7.10
CA GLU A 88 14.37 -6.27 8.06
C GLU A 88 13.10 -7.10 7.82
N SER A 89 11.96 -6.48 7.53
CA SER A 89 10.72 -7.22 7.19
C SER A 89 10.89 -8.05 5.91
N TRP A 90 11.52 -7.47 4.89
CA TRP A 90 11.85 -8.13 3.63
C TRP A 90 12.83 -9.31 3.82
N ALA A 91 13.88 -9.11 4.63
CA ALA A 91 14.82 -10.18 4.97
C ALA A 91 14.15 -11.31 5.78
N ALA A 92 13.24 -10.97 6.70
CA ALA A 92 12.47 -11.96 7.45
C ALA A 92 11.61 -12.83 6.52
N LEU A 93 10.96 -12.23 5.51
CA LEU A 93 10.23 -12.99 4.49
C LEU A 93 11.16 -13.91 3.69
N ASN A 94 12.29 -13.40 3.20
CA ASN A 94 13.29 -14.21 2.48
C ASN A 94 13.77 -15.42 3.30
N ASN A 95 13.99 -15.20 4.60
CA ASN A 95 14.45 -16.23 5.53
C ASN A 95 13.33 -17.13 6.04
N ARG A 96 12.12 -17.07 5.43
CA ARG A 96 10.95 -17.89 5.77
C ARG A 96 10.48 -17.71 7.22
N MET A 97 10.79 -16.56 7.83
CA MET A 97 10.32 -16.20 9.17
C MET A 97 8.89 -15.64 9.16
N ALA A 98 8.36 -15.35 7.97
CA ALA A 98 6.96 -15.02 7.76
C ALA A 98 6.47 -15.62 6.42
N GLY A 99 5.15 -15.74 6.27
CA GLY A 99 4.55 -16.35 5.08
C GLY A 99 4.41 -15.39 3.90
N MET A 100 4.01 -14.15 4.15
CA MET A 100 3.59 -13.19 3.13
C MET A 100 3.90 -11.75 3.55
N GLN A 101 4.00 -10.85 2.57
CA GLN A 101 4.17 -9.41 2.76
C GLN A 101 3.34 -8.68 1.71
N LEU A 102 2.58 -7.65 2.12
CA LEU A 102 1.86 -6.78 1.20
C LEU A 102 2.79 -5.64 0.80
N GLN A 103 3.05 -5.50 -0.51
CA GLN A 103 3.99 -4.51 -1.01
C GLN A 103 3.63 -3.98 -2.40
N GLY A 104 4.28 -2.86 -2.76
CA GLY A 104 4.24 -2.29 -4.10
C GLY A 104 5.01 -3.14 -5.12
N ASP A 105 4.71 -2.93 -6.39
CA ASP A 105 5.31 -3.66 -7.53
C ASP A 105 6.83 -3.48 -7.66
N TRP A 106 7.37 -2.36 -7.17
CA TRP A 106 8.81 -2.07 -7.14
C TRP A 106 9.64 -3.11 -6.38
N VAL A 107 9.05 -3.93 -5.50
CA VAL A 107 9.79 -5.02 -4.82
C VAL A 107 10.25 -6.10 -5.80
N ASN A 108 9.64 -6.19 -6.97
CA ASN A 108 10.01 -7.17 -7.99
C ASN A 108 11.48 -7.03 -8.40
N GLY A 109 11.91 -5.80 -8.72
CA GLY A 109 13.32 -5.50 -8.98
C GLY A 109 14.21 -5.77 -7.76
N MET A 110 13.70 -5.59 -6.54
CA MET A 110 14.45 -5.90 -5.31
C MET A 110 14.69 -7.41 -5.13
N TRP A 111 13.67 -8.25 -5.32
CA TRP A 111 13.82 -9.72 -5.25
C TRP A 111 14.84 -10.23 -6.28
N ARG A 112 14.76 -9.71 -7.52
CA ARG A 112 15.70 -10.05 -8.60
C ARG A 112 17.14 -9.64 -8.29
N ARG A 113 17.36 -8.40 -7.85
CA ARG A 113 18.72 -7.89 -7.61
C ARG A 113 19.32 -8.37 -6.30
N GLY A 114 18.51 -8.43 -5.25
CA GLY A 114 18.94 -8.76 -3.90
C GLY A 114 19.14 -10.25 -3.68
N TYR A 115 18.26 -11.10 -4.22
CA TYR A 115 18.27 -12.54 -3.97
C TYR A 115 18.35 -13.40 -5.24
N ARG A 116 18.43 -12.78 -6.43
CA ARG A 116 18.51 -13.47 -7.73
C ARG A 116 17.29 -14.36 -8.01
N TYR A 117 16.16 -14.06 -7.38
CA TYR A 117 14.92 -14.77 -7.59
C TYR A 117 14.31 -14.47 -8.95
N GLN A 118 13.74 -15.49 -9.57
CA GLN A 118 13.07 -15.45 -10.86
C GLN A 118 11.56 -15.17 -10.65
N PRO A 119 11.04 -14.02 -11.12
CA PRO A 119 9.62 -13.69 -11.03
C PRO A 119 8.74 -14.75 -11.70
N GLY A 120 7.67 -15.18 -11.02
CA GLY A 120 6.75 -16.21 -11.51
C GLY A 120 7.26 -17.65 -11.35
N ARG A 121 8.47 -17.83 -10.80
CA ARG A 121 9.04 -19.14 -10.48
C ARG A 121 9.39 -19.27 -8.99
N ASP A 122 10.23 -18.37 -8.49
CA ASP A 122 10.71 -18.40 -7.10
C ASP A 122 9.80 -17.61 -6.15
N PHE A 123 9.08 -16.62 -6.70
CA PHE A 123 8.04 -15.86 -6.01
C PHE A 123 6.91 -15.49 -6.97
N ASP A 124 5.73 -15.21 -6.43
CA ASP A 124 4.57 -14.67 -7.13
C ASP A 124 3.79 -13.78 -6.14
N TYR A 125 2.74 -13.14 -6.63
CA TYR A 125 1.82 -12.33 -5.85
C TYR A 125 0.37 -12.80 -6.03
N PHE A 126 -0.47 -12.33 -5.12
CA PHE A 126 -1.91 -12.31 -5.27
C PHE A 126 -2.43 -10.96 -4.77
N LEU A 127 -3.56 -10.51 -5.31
CA LEU A 127 -4.20 -9.29 -4.83
C LEU A 127 -4.84 -9.56 -3.47
N VAL A 128 -4.81 -8.59 -2.56
CA VAL A 128 -5.56 -8.70 -1.29
C VAL A 128 -7.03 -8.98 -1.64
N PRO A 129 -7.61 -10.09 -1.17
CA PRO A 129 -8.95 -10.48 -1.59
C PRO A 129 -10.05 -9.51 -1.16
N PRO A 130 -11.23 -9.56 -1.80
CA PRO A 130 -12.43 -8.88 -1.31
C PRO A 130 -12.83 -9.32 0.10
N LEU A 131 -13.20 -8.36 0.96
CA LEU A 131 -13.63 -8.59 2.35
C LEU A 131 -15.02 -9.22 2.47
N SER A 132 -15.88 -9.04 1.47
CA SER A 132 -17.16 -9.72 1.32
C SER A 132 -17.42 -9.88 -0.18
N GLY A 133 -18.22 -10.87 -0.59
CA GLY A 133 -18.48 -11.24 -2.01
C GLY A 133 -19.05 -10.14 -2.92
N LYS A 134 -19.04 -8.87 -2.48
CA LYS A 134 -19.34 -7.66 -3.23
C LYS A 134 -18.31 -6.57 -2.91
N GLY A 135 -17.05 -6.82 -3.23
CA GLY A 135 -16.02 -5.81 -3.39
C GLY A 135 -15.14 -6.25 -4.54
N SER A 136 -14.94 -5.41 -5.56
CA SER A 136 -13.87 -5.70 -6.54
C SER A 136 -12.54 -5.74 -5.82
N ALA A 137 -11.54 -6.44 -6.35
CA ALA A 137 -10.16 -6.34 -5.88
C ALA A 137 -9.62 -4.94 -6.19
N VAL A 138 -10.08 -3.92 -5.45
CA VAL A 138 -9.66 -2.53 -5.62
C VAL A 138 -8.15 -2.48 -5.45
N MET A 139 -7.46 -2.03 -6.48
CA MET A 139 -6.01 -1.88 -6.44
C MET A 139 -5.66 -0.52 -5.87
N VAL A 140 -4.80 -0.49 -4.87
CA VAL A 140 -4.21 0.77 -4.41
C VAL A 140 -2.96 1.01 -5.25
N THR A 141 -2.88 2.17 -5.88
CA THR A 141 -1.78 2.54 -6.77
C THR A 141 -1.04 3.75 -6.24
N GLY A 142 0.27 3.77 -6.47
CA GLY A 142 1.15 4.89 -6.19
C GLY A 142 1.91 5.29 -7.44
N GLY A 143 2.59 6.44 -7.37
CA GLY A 143 3.44 6.89 -8.44
C GLY A 143 4.52 7.82 -7.91
N ASN A 144 5.69 7.77 -8.54
CA ASN A 144 6.76 8.72 -8.28
C ASN A 144 6.73 9.81 -9.35
N VAL A 145 6.95 11.05 -8.92
CA VAL A 145 7.07 12.20 -9.82
C VAL A 145 8.45 12.80 -9.68
N TRP A 146 9.03 13.17 -10.82
CA TRP A 146 10.22 14.00 -10.84
C TRP A 146 9.79 15.46 -10.96
N ALA A 147 10.21 16.30 -10.02
CA ALA A 147 9.88 17.72 -9.99
C ALA A 147 11.15 18.56 -9.90
N VAL A 148 11.12 19.74 -10.52
CA VAL A 148 12.22 20.71 -10.44
C VAL A 148 11.77 21.89 -9.57
N PRO A 149 12.46 22.17 -8.45
CA PRO A 149 12.18 23.34 -7.63
C PRO A 149 12.33 24.64 -8.43
N THR A 150 11.45 25.61 -8.20
CA THR A 150 11.44 26.90 -8.91
C THR A 150 12.74 27.70 -8.75
N GLY A 151 13.48 27.48 -7.66
CA GLY A 151 14.77 28.12 -7.37
C GLY A 151 16.00 27.25 -7.65
N ALA A 152 15.88 26.18 -8.46
CA ALA A 152 17.01 25.32 -8.76
C ALA A 152 18.13 26.09 -9.49
N PRO A 153 19.41 26.01 -9.02
CA PRO A 153 20.52 26.76 -9.62
C PRO A 153 20.88 26.30 -11.03
N HIS A 154 20.46 25.10 -11.43
CA HIS A 154 20.76 24.44 -12.70
C HIS A 154 19.47 23.99 -13.40
N ILE A 155 18.60 24.96 -13.70
CA ILE A 155 17.24 24.69 -14.21
C ILE A 155 17.24 23.98 -15.57
N GLU A 156 18.17 24.30 -16.46
CA GLU A 156 18.21 23.73 -17.81
C GLU A 156 18.77 22.30 -17.82
N GLU A 157 19.75 22.02 -16.97
CA GLU A 157 20.25 20.66 -16.71
C GLU A 157 19.16 19.80 -16.08
N ALA A 158 18.43 20.34 -15.10
CA ALA A 158 17.31 19.64 -14.49
C ALA A 158 16.20 19.31 -15.50
N LYS A 159 15.84 20.26 -16.38
CA LYS A 159 14.90 20.01 -17.49
C LYS A 159 15.44 18.97 -18.48
N THR A 160 16.74 18.97 -18.75
CA THR A 160 17.38 17.97 -19.63
C THR A 160 17.28 16.58 -19.02
N PHE A 161 17.56 16.45 -17.73
CA PHE A 161 17.36 15.20 -17.00
C PHE A 161 15.89 14.76 -17.04
N LEU A 162 14.91 15.65 -16.79
CA LEU A 162 13.49 15.30 -16.86
C LEU A 162 13.07 14.79 -18.24
N ARG A 163 13.56 15.41 -19.33
CA ARG A 163 13.31 14.94 -20.70
C ARG A 163 13.85 13.53 -20.91
N PHE A 164 15.06 13.25 -20.43
CA PHE A 164 15.64 11.92 -20.51
C PHE A 164 14.85 10.92 -19.64
N ALA A 165 14.61 11.22 -18.37
CA ALA A 165 13.91 10.35 -17.44
C ALA A 165 12.48 9.99 -17.91
N GLY A 166 11.80 10.92 -18.59
CA GLY A 166 10.49 10.70 -19.21
C GLY A 166 10.53 10.16 -20.64
N SER A 167 11.71 9.88 -21.20
CA SER A 167 11.85 9.30 -22.54
C SER A 167 11.45 7.83 -22.57
N LEU A 168 11.10 7.33 -23.76
CA LEU A 168 10.81 5.90 -23.94
C LEU A 168 12.03 5.04 -23.58
N GLU A 169 13.24 5.50 -23.92
CA GLU A 169 14.49 4.80 -23.60
C GLU A 169 14.67 4.60 -22.09
N ALA A 170 14.58 5.66 -21.30
CA ALA A 170 14.74 5.58 -19.86
C ALA A 170 13.64 4.76 -19.20
N GLN A 171 12.39 4.90 -19.65
CA GLN A 171 11.26 4.14 -19.10
C GLN A 171 11.36 2.65 -19.46
N ASN A 172 11.83 2.30 -20.66
CA ASN A 172 12.13 0.91 -21.03
C ASN A 172 13.20 0.30 -20.11
N LEU A 173 14.26 1.05 -19.80
CA LEU A 173 15.29 0.60 -18.88
C LEU A 173 14.72 0.33 -17.48
N LEU A 174 13.96 1.28 -16.92
CA LEU A 174 13.32 1.14 -15.61
C LEU A 174 12.34 -0.05 -15.54
N ALA A 175 11.56 -0.27 -16.60
CA ALA A 175 10.69 -1.44 -16.73
C ALA A 175 11.49 -2.75 -16.68
N SER A 176 12.58 -2.84 -17.45
CA SER A 176 13.43 -4.04 -17.51
C SER A 176 14.10 -4.36 -16.18
N GLU A 177 14.36 -3.33 -15.37
CA GLU A 177 14.90 -3.42 -14.02
C GLU A 177 13.82 -3.73 -12.96
N GLY A 178 12.54 -3.84 -13.34
CA GLY A 178 11.46 -4.15 -12.41
C GLY A 178 11.26 -3.07 -11.33
N VAL A 179 11.49 -1.81 -11.68
CA VAL A 179 11.31 -0.65 -10.77
C VAL A 179 9.83 -0.31 -10.56
N GLY A 180 8.94 -0.91 -11.35
CA GLY A 180 7.49 -0.77 -11.28
C GLY A 180 6.89 -0.71 -12.69
N ILE A 181 5.59 -0.46 -12.77
CA ILE A 181 4.88 -0.19 -14.02
C ILE A 181 5.15 1.24 -14.46
N MET A 182 5.58 1.44 -15.70
CA MET A 182 5.92 2.77 -16.20
C MET A 182 4.68 3.60 -16.51
N ALA A 183 4.78 4.91 -16.27
CA ALA A 183 3.70 5.86 -16.59
C ALA A 183 3.49 6.01 -18.11
N ARG A 184 4.55 5.76 -18.90
CA ARG A 184 4.48 5.73 -20.37
C ARG A 184 3.76 4.48 -20.85
N THR A 185 2.68 4.68 -21.61
CA THR A 185 1.86 3.59 -22.16
C THR A 185 2.45 2.93 -23.41
N ASP A 186 3.49 3.53 -24.00
CA ASP A 186 4.20 3.03 -25.18
C ASP A 186 5.46 2.21 -24.85
N VAL A 187 5.75 1.98 -23.56
CA VAL A 187 6.76 1.00 -23.13
C VAL A 187 6.29 -0.41 -23.54
N PRO A 188 7.06 -1.16 -24.35
CA PRO A 188 6.64 -2.47 -24.82
C PRO A 188 6.40 -3.44 -23.66
N ASN A 189 5.38 -4.28 -23.77
CA ASN A 189 5.08 -5.30 -22.76
C ASN A 189 6.26 -6.26 -22.53
N SER A 190 7.07 -6.51 -23.57
CA SER A 190 8.28 -7.33 -23.52
C SER A 190 9.39 -6.75 -22.64
N SER A 191 9.33 -5.46 -22.28
CA SER A 191 10.27 -4.83 -21.35
C SER A 191 10.01 -5.24 -19.89
N TYR A 192 8.87 -5.86 -19.60
CA TYR A 192 8.47 -6.24 -18.24
C TYR A 192 8.63 -7.75 -18.02
N ASP A 193 8.96 -8.13 -16.78
CA ASP A 193 8.95 -9.52 -16.36
C ASP A 193 7.51 -10.09 -16.21
N PRO A 194 7.33 -11.42 -16.10
CA PRO A 194 6.00 -12.04 -16.06
C PRO A 194 5.08 -11.53 -14.94
N ILE A 195 5.62 -11.21 -13.76
CA ILE A 195 4.82 -10.68 -12.64
C ILE A 195 4.32 -9.27 -12.99
N SER A 196 5.21 -8.40 -13.48
CA SER A 196 4.86 -7.04 -13.88
C SER A 196 3.83 -7.03 -15.03
N GLN A 197 3.94 -7.95 -15.99
CA GLN A 197 2.94 -8.14 -17.06
C GLN A 197 1.57 -8.55 -16.50
N LYS A 198 1.54 -9.49 -15.55
CA LYS A 198 0.32 -9.93 -14.86
C LYS A 198 -0.31 -8.77 -14.06
N LEU A 199 0.50 -7.98 -13.36
CA LEU A 199 0.05 -6.80 -12.60
C LEU A 199 -0.55 -5.72 -13.51
N MET A 200 0.07 -5.44 -14.67
CA MET A 200 -0.49 -4.52 -15.66
C MET A 200 -1.86 -4.99 -16.17
N ALA A 201 -2.02 -6.31 -16.36
CA ALA A 201 -3.30 -6.88 -16.77
C ALA A 201 -4.35 -6.78 -15.65
N ASP A 202 -3.96 -7.00 -14.39
CA ASP A 202 -4.84 -6.80 -13.23
C ASP A 202 -5.27 -5.34 -13.09
N LEU A 203 -4.35 -4.39 -13.27
CA LEU A 203 -4.63 -2.95 -13.20
C LEU A 203 -5.64 -2.50 -14.25
N LYS A 204 -5.64 -3.12 -15.44
CA LYS A 204 -6.65 -2.86 -16.48
C LYS A 204 -8.02 -3.45 -16.17
N ARG A 205 -8.08 -4.55 -15.42
CA ARG A 205 -9.33 -5.28 -15.12
C ARG A 205 -10.03 -4.80 -13.86
N ASN A 206 -9.28 -4.26 -12.91
CA ASN A 206 -9.79 -3.89 -11.60
C ASN A 206 -9.88 -2.37 -11.45
N PRO A 207 -10.86 -1.84 -10.70
CA PRO A 207 -10.83 -0.44 -10.31
C PRO A 207 -9.63 -0.17 -9.41
N SER A 208 -9.09 1.05 -9.49
CA SER A 208 -7.99 1.50 -8.65
C SER A 208 -8.27 2.81 -7.94
N VAL A 209 -7.62 3.01 -6.81
CA VAL A 209 -7.53 4.30 -6.09
C VAL A 209 -6.07 4.65 -5.86
N LEU A 210 -5.76 5.94 -5.71
CA LEU A 210 -4.41 6.35 -5.32
C LEU A 210 -4.20 6.11 -3.81
N GLN A 211 -2.97 5.75 -3.44
CA GLN A 211 -2.54 5.57 -2.05
C GLN A 211 -2.82 6.82 -1.21
N MET A 212 -3.07 6.63 0.09
CA MET A 212 -3.51 7.72 0.98
C MET A 212 -2.50 8.87 1.03
N ASP A 213 -1.21 8.55 1.07
CA ASP A 213 -0.12 9.55 1.15
C ASP A 213 -0.03 10.46 -0.09
N ALA A 214 -0.53 10.02 -1.24
CA ALA A 214 -0.61 10.84 -2.44
C ALA A 214 -1.81 11.79 -2.46
N LEU A 215 -2.83 11.52 -1.65
CA LEU A 215 -4.10 12.26 -1.65
C LEU A 215 -4.29 13.13 -0.40
N LEU A 216 -3.77 12.71 0.75
CA LEU A 216 -3.93 13.43 2.00
C LEU A 216 -2.92 14.57 2.14
N PRO A 217 -3.34 15.75 2.61
CA PRO A 217 -2.40 16.76 3.07
C PRO A 217 -1.51 16.18 4.17
N SER A 218 -0.22 16.53 4.17
CA SER A 218 0.75 15.99 5.13
C SER A 218 0.35 16.18 6.60
N SER A 219 -0.34 17.29 6.89
CA SER A 219 -0.91 17.59 8.22
C SER A 219 -1.99 16.61 8.67
N VAL A 220 -2.78 16.06 7.75
CA VAL A 220 -3.80 15.04 8.02
C VAL A 220 -3.13 13.67 8.09
N ALA A 221 -2.28 13.34 7.12
CA ALA A 221 -1.55 12.07 7.06
C ALA A 221 -0.71 11.82 8.33
N SER A 222 -0.10 12.87 8.89
CA SER A 222 0.69 12.76 10.13
C SER A 222 -0.18 12.37 11.33
N VAL A 223 -1.40 12.92 11.42
CA VAL A 223 -2.34 12.61 12.50
C VAL A 223 -2.90 11.21 12.30
N GLU A 224 -3.33 10.88 11.08
CA GLU A 224 -3.82 9.54 10.72
C GLU A 224 -2.82 8.45 11.11
N ASN A 225 -1.55 8.58 10.69
CA ASN A 225 -0.51 7.60 11.01
C ASN A 225 -0.34 7.39 12.51
N LEU A 226 -0.37 8.48 13.30
CA LEU A 226 -0.28 8.40 14.76
C LEU A 226 -1.48 7.67 15.38
N GLN A 227 -2.69 7.94 14.88
CA GLN A 227 -3.90 7.29 15.38
C GLN A 227 -3.98 5.82 14.97
N GLN A 228 -3.61 5.50 13.73
CA GLN A 228 -3.50 4.13 13.23
C GLN A 228 -2.52 3.31 14.08
N MET A 229 -1.35 3.88 14.39
CA MET A 229 -0.37 3.25 15.27
C MET A 229 -0.96 2.96 16.66
N GLN A 230 -1.71 3.89 17.25
CA GLN A 230 -2.39 3.67 18.53
C GLN A 230 -3.45 2.57 18.45
N VAL A 231 -4.24 2.53 17.37
CA VAL A 231 -5.24 1.48 17.13
C VAL A 231 -4.60 0.10 17.13
N VAL A 232 -3.45 -0.02 16.46
CA VAL A 232 -2.72 -1.28 16.30
C VAL A 232 -2.00 -1.69 17.59
N LEU A 233 -1.31 -0.76 18.26
CA LEU A 233 -0.56 -1.03 19.49
C LEU A 233 -1.46 -1.30 20.70
N MET A 234 -2.72 -0.88 20.65
CA MET A 234 -3.68 -1.04 21.75
C MET A 234 -4.84 -1.97 21.34
N PRO A 235 -4.62 -3.30 21.27
CA PRO A 235 -5.59 -4.25 20.72
C PRO A 235 -6.92 -4.32 21.49
N ARG A 236 -6.97 -3.80 22.72
CA ARG A 236 -8.17 -3.77 23.58
C ARG A 236 -8.95 -2.45 23.50
N LEU A 237 -8.65 -1.56 22.57
CA LEU A 237 -9.44 -0.34 22.41
C LEU A 237 -10.91 -0.69 22.11
N SER A 238 -11.83 -0.04 22.82
CA SER A 238 -13.24 -0.13 22.45
C SER A 238 -13.47 0.53 21.09
N ARG A 239 -14.55 0.14 20.39
CA ARG A 239 -15.00 0.83 19.18
C ARG A 239 -15.18 2.34 19.41
N ALA A 240 -15.68 2.72 20.59
CA ALA A 240 -15.82 4.12 20.99
C ALA A 240 -14.45 4.85 21.06
N ASN A 241 -13.42 4.17 21.54
CA ASN A 241 -12.07 4.73 21.56
C ASN A 241 -11.46 4.82 20.15
N ILE A 242 -11.66 3.83 19.27
CA ILE A 242 -11.25 3.95 17.86
C ILE A 242 -11.93 5.16 17.23
N LYS A 243 -13.24 5.33 17.45
CA LYS A 243 -13.99 6.49 16.96
C LYS A 243 -13.44 7.80 17.51
N ARG A 244 -13.02 7.84 18.78
CA ARG A 244 -12.38 9.02 19.39
C ARG A 244 -11.08 9.38 18.68
N LEU A 245 -10.20 8.40 18.42
CA LEU A 245 -8.97 8.63 17.66
C LEU A 245 -9.29 9.12 16.23
N ALA A 246 -10.28 8.53 15.57
CA ALA A 246 -10.73 8.96 14.25
C ALA A 246 -11.29 10.41 14.24
N SER A 247 -11.90 10.87 15.33
CA SER A 247 -12.32 12.27 15.48
C SER A 247 -11.14 13.24 15.48
N GLU A 248 -9.96 12.83 15.95
CA GLU A 248 -8.75 13.67 15.90
C GLU A 248 -8.25 13.85 14.46
N ILE A 249 -8.37 12.80 13.64
CA ILE A 249 -8.10 12.86 12.19
C ILE A 249 -9.11 13.79 11.52
N GLN A 250 -10.40 13.66 11.85
CA GLN A 250 -11.46 14.53 11.32
C GLN A 250 -11.20 16.01 11.66
N ALA A 251 -10.80 16.31 12.90
CA ALA A 251 -10.43 17.65 13.32
C ALA A 251 -9.23 18.20 12.53
N ALA A 252 -8.26 17.35 12.19
CA ALA A 252 -7.14 17.74 11.33
C ALA A 252 -7.61 18.08 9.90
N VAL A 253 -8.53 17.30 9.32
CA VAL A 253 -9.13 17.59 8.00
C VAL A 253 -9.82 18.96 8.01
N GLU A 254 -10.66 19.23 9.01
CA GLU A 254 -11.39 20.49 9.14
C GLU A 254 -10.44 21.69 9.31
N LYS A 255 -9.39 21.53 10.12
CA LYS A 255 -8.36 22.55 10.32
C LYS A 255 -7.62 22.85 9.01
N THR A 256 -7.30 21.84 8.22
CA THR A 256 -6.60 22.01 6.94
C THR A 256 -7.49 22.68 5.91
N LYS A 257 -8.78 22.33 5.84
CA LYS A 257 -9.76 23.01 4.97
C LYS A 257 -9.85 24.51 5.27
N ARG A 258 -9.89 24.90 6.54
CA ARG A 258 -9.92 26.32 6.96
C ARG A 258 -8.67 27.12 6.59
N LYS A 259 -7.53 26.46 6.37
CA LYS A 259 -6.27 27.13 5.99
C LYS A 259 -6.09 27.25 4.48
N GLY A 260 -6.81 26.43 3.69
CA GLY A 260 -6.69 26.37 2.24
C GLY A 260 -7.80 27.07 1.46
N GLY A 261 -8.85 27.56 2.15
CA GLY A 261 -9.88 28.45 1.60
C GLY A 261 -9.67 29.87 2.09
#